data_AF-A0A0N1GIT6-F1
#
_entry.id   AF-A0A0N1GIT6-F1
#
_cell.length_a   1.000
_cell.length_b   1.000
_cell.length_c   1.000
_cell.angle_alpha   90.00
_cell.angle_beta   90.00
_cell.angle_gamma   90.00
#
_symmetry.space_group_name_H-M   'P 1'
#
loop_
_entity.id
_entity.type
_entity.pdbx_description
1 polymer ?
#
loop_
_entity_poly.entity_id
_entity_poly.type
_entity_poly.pdbx_seq_one_letter_code
_entity_poly.pdbx_strand_id
1 'polypeptide(L)'
;MAREFQRGHKARISDLTAGTDLYVGMQITGPGLTFDISCFGLDADERLSDDRYFVFFNQPKTPEESIQLLGAQSGDTESFRVTLDRIPAQIQKLSFTATIDGAGQMSQIAPGYLRVVAGGEEVARYSFSGAEFSTERAVMLGDFYLKDVWRFAAVGQGFDGGLDALLKNFGGEVADEQPAAQEPQATAAPSFAPPAQATAPPAFGAPAPAPAPQPAAQGFAPPPAAPSVHAAPTIIAPLHTPPGGTVPPPGPAPYIQPPGPPGPPPGYGQQPPGQTAPMPPGYGQQAPPAPPGYGQQAPTAPPGYGQQPPYGQIPGQAPGQPGAPSPYGVPQGAPQGGAGVAAALGAYKETPTGQRWTQQNKKLIRVDLGIGGQPVLARQGSMVLYQGKVDFSYKGAGFAGRIVGNATGQEMQLMRCTGQGQVFLAENASHVHPIELQGDAICVSAESVLAFDESLQHEVRRIEGHGIPGGALFTMQFQGTGTIVVKTHGAPVVLPVTPTTFADCNAVVAWSAASQVIVSSQVRMRRNAYPGDTGESVNLQFRGAPGNFIVVQPYEV
;
A
#
# COMPACT_ATOMS: atom_id res chain seq x y z
N MET A 1 -30.23 16.89 -16.53
CA MET A 1 -29.12 17.28 -17.44
C MET A 1 -28.03 17.88 -16.56
N ALA A 2 -26.78 17.45 -16.72
CA ALA A 2 -25.65 18.04 -16.01
C ALA A 2 -25.53 19.53 -16.33
N ARG A 3 -25.16 20.34 -15.34
CA ARG A 3 -24.84 21.76 -15.57
C ARG A 3 -23.42 21.87 -16.12
N GLU A 4 -23.27 22.46 -17.30
CA GLU A 4 -21.94 22.74 -17.84
C GLU A 4 -21.30 23.97 -17.16
N PHE A 5 -20.03 23.82 -16.82
CA PHE A 5 -19.17 24.84 -16.25
C PHE A 5 -18.09 25.22 -17.26
N GLN A 6 -17.76 26.50 -17.29
CA GLN A 6 -16.58 27.04 -17.96
C GLN A 6 -15.58 27.47 -16.88
N ARG A 7 -14.32 27.66 -17.27
CA ARG A 7 -13.26 28.15 -16.38
C ARG A 7 -13.71 29.42 -15.63
N GLY A 8 -13.65 29.39 -14.29
CA GLY A 8 -14.11 30.47 -13.40
C GLY A 8 -15.58 30.40 -12.97
N HIS A 9 -16.41 29.51 -13.51
CA HIS A 9 -17.81 29.34 -13.08
C HIS A 9 -17.92 28.78 -11.66
N LYS A 10 -18.90 29.26 -10.89
CA LYS A 10 -19.14 28.89 -9.49
C LYS A 10 -20.63 28.62 -9.22
N ALA A 11 -20.96 27.62 -8.41
CA ALA A 11 -22.34 27.32 -7.97
C ALA A 11 -22.35 26.80 -6.52
N ARG A 12 -23.49 26.88 -5.82
CA ARG A 12 -23.66 26.16 -4.54
C ARG A 12 -23.92 24.69 -4.84
N ILE A 13 -23.42 23.79 -4.01
CA ILE A 13 -23.74 22.35 -4.15
C ILE A 13 -25.25 22.12 -4.00
N SER A 14 -25.90 22.86 -3.09
CA SER A 14 -27.36 22.86 -2.91
C SER A 14 -28.18 23.27 -4.13
N ASP A 15 -27.58 23.98 -5.10
CA ASP A 15 -28.24 24.33 -6.38
C ASP A 15 -28.10 23.22 -7.44
N LEU A 16 -27.26 22.20 -7.17
CA LEU A 16 -26.94 21.09 -8.07
C LEU A 16 -27.54 19.76 -7.56
N THR A 17 -27.54 19.55 -6.24
CA THR A 17 -28.03 18.33 -5.58
C THR A 17 -28.42 18.60 -4.13
N ALA A 18 -29.33 17.79 -3.60
CA ALA A 18 -29.63 17.72 -2.16
C ALA A 18 -28.72 16.74 -1.40
N GLY A 19 -27.96 15.90 -2.11
CA GLY A 19 -27.03 14.93 -1.53
C GLY A 19 -25.68 15.56 -1.18
N THR A 20 -25.12 15.14 -0.04
CA THR A 20 -23.81 15.59 0.45
C THR A 20 -22.70 14.55 0.24
N ASP A 21 -23.07 13.33 -0.17
CA ASP A 21 -22.16 12.32 -0.69
C ASP A 21 -22.06 12.49 -2.22
N LEU A 22 -20.89 12.95 -2.67
CA LEU A 22 -20.59 13.31 -4.04
C LEU A 22 -19.53 12.37 -4.59
N TYR A 23 -19.67 12.03 -5.87
CA TYR A 23 -18.62 11.40 -6.64
C TYR A 23 -18.01 12.44 -7.58
N VAL A 24 -16.70 12.62 -7.54
CA VAL A 24 -15.95 13.57 -8.38
C VAL A 24 -15.09 12.74 -9.34
N GLY A 25 -15.54 12.66 -10.59
CA GLY A 25 -14.88 11.91 -11.66
C GLY A 25 -14.02 12.82 -12.52
N MET A 26 -12.83 12.37 -12.91
CA MET A 26 -11.86 13.15 -13.66
C MET A 26 -11.35 12.33 -14.83
N GLN A 27 -11.48 12.85 -16.06
CA GLN A 27 -10.86 12.26 -17.25
C GLN A 27 -9.78 13.22 -17.79
N ILE A 28 -8.52 12.79 -17.75
CA ILE A 28 -7.39 13.48 -18.39
C ILE A 28 -6.48 12.44 -19.06
N THR A 29 -6.12 12.67 -20.32
CA THR A 29 -5.22 11.78 -21.07
C THR A 29 -4.31 12.58 -21.99
N GLY A 30 -3.15 12.03 -22.35
CA GLY A 30 -2.18 12.67 -23.23
C GLY A 30 -1.24 11.64 -23.86
N PRO A 31 -0.86 11.75 -25.14
CA PRO A 31 0.01 10.77 -25.78
C PRO A 31 1.40 10.72 -25.11
N GLY A 32 1.72 9.60 -24.43
CA GLY A 32 2.98 9.45 -23.71
C GLY A 32 3.10 10.26 -22.41
N LEU A 33 1.98 10.79 -21.90
CA LEU A 33 1.93 11.50 -20.61
C LEU A 33 1.24 10.63 -19.56
N THR A 34 1.83 10.60 -18.36
CA THR A 34 1.21 10.06 -17.14
C THR A 34 0.73 11.24 -16.30
N PHE A 35 -0.42 11.09 -15.64
CA PHE A 35 -0.99 12.11 -14.78
C PHE A 35 -1.21 11.53 -13.39
N ASP A 36 -0.65 12.19 -12.38
CA ASP A 36 -1.08 12.02 -11.01
C ASP A 36 -2.25 12.97 -10.75
N ILE A 37 -3.33 12.44 -10.20
CA ILE A 37 -4.48 13.21 -9.77
C ILE A 37 -4.54 13.19 -8.24
N SER A 38 -4.86 14.33 -7.65
CA SER A 38 -4.85 14.49 -6.19
C SER A 38 -5.89 15.51 -5.72
N CYS A 39 -6.24 15.43 -4.44
CA CYS A 39 -7.14 16.37 -3.77
C CYS A 39 -6.48 16.93 -2.52
N PHE A 40 -6.37 18.26 -2.44
CA PHE A 40 -5.82 18.97 -1.29
C PHE A 40 -6.94 19.50 -0.41
N GLY A 41 -7.08 19.00 0.82
CA GLY A 41 -7.88 19.63 1.86
C GLY A 41 -7.10 20.75 2.55
N LEU A 42 -7.65 21.96 2.50
CA LEU A 42 -7.01 23.21 2.90
C LEU A 42 -7.83 23.90 4.00
N ASP A 43 -7.14 24.65 4.84
CA ASP A 43 -7.71 25.42 5.94
C ASP A 43 -8.37 26.75 5.49
N ALA A 44 -8.73 27.59 6.47
CA ALA A 44 -9.32 28.92 6.24
C ALA A 44 -8.39 29.91 5.54
N ASP A 45 -7.07 29.72 5.64
CA ASP A 45 -6.03 30.55 5.03
C ASP A 45 -5.57 29.96 3.67
N GLU A 46 -6.32 29.00 3.13
CA GLU A 46 -6.03 28.21 1.92
C GLU A 46 -4.72 27.38 1.99
N ARG A 47 -4.30 26.97 3.19
CA ARG A 47 -3.05 26.21 3.43
C ARG A 47 -3.31 24.74 3.72
N LEU A 48 -2.35 23.88 3.35
CA LEU A 48 -2.33 22.48 3.77
C LEU A 48 -1.83 22.41 5.23
N SER A 49 -2.74 22.59 6.19
CA SER A 49 -2.41 22.59 7.63
C SER A 49 -2.20 21.19 8.23
N ASP A 50 -2.61 20.14 7.52
CA ASP A 50 -2.57 18.75 7.97
C ASP A 50 -2.42 17.83 6.75
N ASP A 51 -1.22 17.28 6.56
CA ASP A 51 -0.85 16.46 5.40
C ASP A 51 -1.77 15.26 5.18
N ARG A 52 -2.50 14.81 6.21
CA ARG A 52 -3.49 13.72 6.12
C ARG A 52 -4.72 14.07 5.26
N TYR A 53 -4.84 15.33 4.85
CA TYR A 53 -5.87 15.82 3.93
C TYR A 53 -5.36 16.05 2.50
N PHE A 54 -4.10 15.73 2.21
CA PHE A 54 -3.61 15.55 0.85
C PHE A 54 -3.91 14.13 0.38
N VAL A 55 -4.98 13.94 -0.39
CA VAL A 55 -5.42 12.62 -0.90
C VAL A 55 -4.85 12.38 -2.29
N PHE A 56 -4.07 11.30 -2.42
CA PHE A 56 -3.40 10.86 -3.65
C PHE A 56 -3.15 9.34 -3.56
N PHE A 57 -2.54 8.71 -4.57
CA PHE A 57 -2.44 7.25 -4.66
C PHE A 57 -1.82 6.55 -3.42
N ASN A 58 -0.84 7.16 -2.73
CA ASN A 58 -0.21 6.60 -1.53
C ASN A 58 -0.94 6.95 -0.23
N GLN A 59 -1.85 7.93 -0.25
CA GLN A 59 -2.74 8.27 0.85
C GLN A 59 -4.18 8.38 0.31
N PRO A 60 -4.82 7.23 -0.04
CA PRO A 60 -6.06 7.22 -0.80
C PRO A 60 -7.29 7.65 0.02
N LYS A 61 -7.17 7.94 1.33
CA LYS A 61 -8.29 8.43 2.14
C LYS A 61 -7.86 9.32 3.29
N THR A 62 -8.72 10.30 3.61
CA THR A 62 -8.63 11.11 4.84
C THR A 62 -8.89 10.26 6.09
N PRO A 63 -8.44 10.68 7.30
CA PRO A 63 -8.65 9.95 8.55
C PRO A 63 -10.13 9.60 8.85
N GLU A 64 -11.03 10.54 8.58
CA GLU A 64 -12.48 10.38 8.80
C GLU A 64 -13.20 9.79 7.58
N GLU A 65 -12.47 9.32 6.57
CA GLU A 65 -12.98 8.77 5.30
C GLU A 65 -13.97 9.68 4.55
N SER A 66 -13.92 10.99 4.81
CA SER A 66 -14.72 12.03 4.17
C SER A 66 -14.31 12.29 2.72
N ILE A 67 -13.06 11.97 2.37
CA ILE A 67 -12.55 11.91 0.99
C ILE A 67 -11.87 10.56 0.79
N GLN A 68 -12.18 9.89 -0.31
CA GLN A 68 -11.61 8.59 -0.70
C GLN A 68 -11.33 8.57 -2.20
N LEU A 69 -10.13 8.16 -2.60
CA LEU A 69 -9.72 7.89 -3.97
C LEU A 69 -10.27 6.51 -4.39
N LEU A 70 -10.88 6.43 -5.57
CA LEU A 70 -11.60 5.25 -6.09
C LEU A 70 -10.95 4.61 -7.33
N GLY A 71 -9.87 5.19 -7.86
CA GLY A 71 -9.26 4.73 -9.11
C GLY A 71 -10.00 5.20 -10.37
N ALA A 72 -9.61 4.63 -11.51
CA ALA A 72 -10.33 4.76 -12.76
C ALA A 72 -11.72 4.08 -12.70
N GLN A 73 -12.76 4.78 -13.14
CA GLN A 73 -14.15 4.38 -12.94
C GLN A 73 -15.03 4.89 -14.10
N SER A 74 -15.77 4.00 -14.78
CA SER A 74 -16.86 4.36 -15.71
C SER A 74 -16.59 5.55 -16.67
N GLY A 75 -15.42 5.57 -17.32
CA GLY A 75 -15.00 6.61 -18.26
C GLY A 75 -14.12 7.73 -17.67
N ASP A 76 -14.02 7.82 -16.34
CA ASP A 76 -13.04 8.64 -15.63
C ASP A 76 -11.69 7.91 -15.56
N THR A 77 -10.58 8.65 -15.67
CA THR A 77 -9.22 8.13 -15.43
C THR A 77 -8.87 8.05 -13.96
N GLU A 78 -9.44 8.94 -13.13
CA GLU A 78 -9.31 8.92 -11.68
C GLU A 78 -10.61 9.45 -11.06
N SER A 79 -10.98 9.00 -9.86
CA SER A 79 -12.25 9.37 -9.23
C SER A 79 -12.16 9.42 -7.72
N PHE A 80 -12.98 10.27 -7.10
CA PHE A 80 -13.06 10.43 -5.65
C PHE A 80 -14.50 10.32 -5.16
N ARG A 81 -14.68 9.73 -3.98
CA ARG A 81 -15.86 9.95 -3.13
C ARG A 81 -15.57 11.10 -2.18
N VAL A 82 -16.53 12.01 -2.03
CA VAL A 82 -16.47 13.18 -1.15
C VAL A 82 -17.78 13.28 -0.37
N THR A 83 -17.75 12.95 0.92
CA THR A 83 -18.90 13.10 1.82
C THR A 83 -18.75 14.41 2.60
N LEU A 84 -19.37 15.48 2.09
CA LEU A 84 -19.20 16.86 2.58
C LEU A 84 -19.53 17.05 4.06
N ASP A 85 -20.52 16.32 4.60
CA ASP A 85 -20.92 16.39 6.00
C ASP A 85 -19.93 15.73 6.98
N ARG A 86 -18.99 14.91 6.45
CA ARG A 86 -17.92 14.28 7.24
C ARG A 86 -16.62 15.09 7.21
N ILE A 87 -16.55 16.18 6.44
CA ILE A 87 -15.36 17.03 6.37
C ILE A 87 -15.22 17.80 7.69
N PRO A 88 -14.11 17.65 8.44
CA PRO A 88 -13.93 18.35 9.71
C PRO A 88 -13.82 19.87 9.54
N ALA A 89 -14.32 20.62 10.52
CA ALA A 89 -14.51 22.07 10.43
C ALA A 89 -13.23 22.91 10.22
N GLN A 90 -12.04 22.35 10.46
CA GLN A 90 -10.78 23.01 10.13
C GLN A 90 -10.49 23.05 8.62
N ILE A 91 -11.07 22.12 7.83
CA ILE A 91 -10.91 22.08 6.37
C ILE A 91 -12.06 22.86 5.72
N GLN A 92 -11.73 23.94 5.03
CA GLN A 92 -12.71 24.83 4.39
C GLN A 92 -12.69 24.77 2.87
N LYS A 93 -11.68 24.13 2.27
CA LYS A 93 -11.54 24.01 0.82
C LYS A 93 -10.93 22.66 0.42
N LEU A 94 -11.45 22.05 -0.64
CA LEU A 94 -10.90 20.89 -1.32
C LEU A 94 -10.51 21.28 -2.74
N SER A 95 -9.23 21.18 -3.11
CA SER A 95 -8.71 21.53 -4.43
C SER A 95 -8.32 20.26 -5.20
N PHE A 96 -8.98 19.99 -6.32
CA PHE A 96 -8.69 18.86 -7.20
C PHE A 96 -7.68 19.26 -8.28
N THR A 97 -6.54 18.58 -8.30
CA THR A 97 -5.39 18.89 -9.17
C THR A 97 -5.00 17.70 -10.03
N ALA A 98 -4.46 17.98 -11.21
CA ALA A 98 -3.72 17.01 -12.02
C ALA A 98 -2.28 17.51 -12.24
N THR A 99 -1.29 16.64 -12.11
CA THR A 99 0.14 16.90 -12.32
C THR A 99 0.69 15.90 -13.32
N ILE A 100 1.54 16.33 -14.26
CA ILE A 100 2.22 15.43 -15.18
C ILE A 100 3.43 14.81 -14.47
N ASP A 101 3.46 13.48 -14.39
CA ASP A 101 4.67 12.74 -14.03
C ASP A 101 5.63 12.71 -15.24
N GLY A 102 6.92 12.93 -14.97
CA GLY A 102 7.96 12.99 -15.99
C GLY A 102 7.92 14.24 -16.87
N ALA A 103 8.42 14.09 -18.11
CA ALA A 103 8.60 15.20 -19.04
C ALA A 103 7.35 15.40 -19.92
N GLY A 104 6.73 16.58 -19.84
CA GLY A 104 5.54 16.93 -20.60
C GLY A 104 5.02 18.32 -20.23
N GLN A 105 3.97 18.78 -20.92
CA GLN A 105 3.29 20.05 -20.68
C GLN A 105 1.78 19.86 -20.83
N MET A 106 0.99 20.61 -20.05
CA MET A 106 -0.47 20.56 -20.07
C MET A 106 -1.08 21.00 -21.40
N SER A 107 -0.32 21.69 -22.26
CA SER A 107 -0.71 21.98 -23.65
C SER A 107 -0.87 20.72 -24.54
N GLN A 108 -0.31 19.58 -24.13
CA GLN A 108 -0.28 18.33 -24.91
C GLN A 108 -1.42 17.36 -24.54
N ILE A 109 -2.30 17.73 -23.60
CA ILE A 109 -3.40 16.87 -23.15
C ILE A 109 -4.55 16.84 -24.18
N ALA A 110 -5.16 15.67 -24.33
CA ALA A 110 -6.42 15.51 -25.04
C ALA A 110 -7.57 16.22 -24.29
N PRO A 111 -8.71 16.50 -24.96
CA PRO A 111 -9.90 17.01 -24.28
C PRO A 111 -10.32 16.11 -23.12
N GLY A 112 -10.49 16.70 -21.95
CA GLY A 112 -10.81 16.05 -20.69
C GLY A 112 -11.96 16.73 -19.97
N TYR A 113 -12.31 16.23 -18.78
CA TYR A 113 -13.30 16.87 -17.92
C TYR A 113 -13.10 16.53 -16.44
N LEU A 114 -13.67 17.38 -15.59
CA LEU A 114 -14.03 17.07 -14.21
C LEU A 114 -15.55 17.07 -14.13
N ARG A 115 -16.14 15.99 -13.63
CA ARG A 115 -17.59 15.86 -13.40
C ARG A 115 -17.91 15.63 -11.93
N VAL A 116 -19.08 16.09 -11.51
CA VAL A 116 -19.65 15.83 -10.19
C VAL A 116 -20.94 15.05 -10.39
N VAL A 117 -21.02 13.89 -9.74
CA VAL A 117 -22.14 12.96 -9.77
C VAL A 117 -22.71 12.86 -8.36
N ALA A 118 -24.04 12.89 -8.22
CA ALA A 118 -24.73 12.75 -6.94
C ALA A 118 -25.98 11.90 -7.13
N GLY A 119 -26.21 10.92 -6.24
CA GLY A 119 -27.34 10.00 -6.36
C GLY A 119 -27.36 9.15 -7.65
N GLY A 120 -26.22 9.01 -8.32
CA GLY A 120 -26.09 8.33 -9.61
C GLY A 120 -26.31 9.20 -10.85
N GLU A 121 -26.70 10.47 -10.70
CA GLU A 121 -26.84 11.42 -11.81
C GLU A 121 -25.67 12.42 -11.88
N GLU A 122 -25.20 12.74 -13.09
CA GLU A 122 -24.22 13.80 -13.30
C GLU A 122 -24.88 15.17 -13.16
N VAL A 123 -24.45 15.93 -12.14
CA VAL A 123 -25.05 17.23 -11.78
C VAL A 123 -24.22 18.42 -12.25
N ALA A 124 -22.91 18.25 -12.42
CA ALA A 124 -22.03 19.26 -12.99
C ALA A 124 -20.90 18.64 -13.83
N ARG A 125 -20.46 19.36 -14.87
CA ARG A 125 -19.32 19.00 -15.72
C ARG A 125 -18.54 20.26 -16.11
N TYR A 126 -17.23 20.27 -15.86
CA TYR A 126 -16.28 21.22 -16.44
C TYR A 126 -15.43 20.48 -17.47
N SER A 127 -15.60 20.79 -18.75
CA SER A 127 -14.77 20.27 -19.83
C SER A 127 -13.58 21.20 -20.06
N PHE A 128 -12.39 20.63 -20.27
CA PHE A 128 -11.15 21.38 -20.51
C PHE A 128 -10.29 20.71 -21.60
N SER A 129 -9.32 21.44 -22.15
CA SER A 129 -8.42 20.91 -23.19
C SER A 129 -7.03 21.53 -23.12
N GLY A 130 -6.04 20.89 -23.76
CA GLY A 130 -4.67 21.43 -23.85
C GLY A 130 -4.57 22.85 -24.42
N ALA A 131 -5.54 23.29 -25.22
CA ALA A 131 -5.58 24.66 -25.75
C ALA A 131 -5.79 25.76 -24.68
N GLU A 132 -6.17 25.39 -23.44
CA GLU A 132 -6.28 26.32 -22.30
C GLU A 132 -4.97 26.50 -21.53
N PHE A 133 -3.93 25.74 -21.89
CA PHE A 133 -2.63 25.67 -21.21
C PHE A 133 -1.47 25.86 -22.21
N SER A 134 -0.29 26.16 -21.68
CA SER A 134 0.95 26.37 -22.42
C SER A 134 2.09 25.52 -21.84
N THR A 135 2.95 26.10 -21.00
CA THR A 135 4.14 25.45 -20.43
C THR A 135 3.90 24.70 -19.13
N GLU A 136 2.68 24.79 -18.57
CA GLU A 136 2.39 24.32 -17.23
C GLU A 136 2.51 22.81 -17.10
N ARG A 137 2.97 22.33 -15.94
CA ARG A 137 3.14 20.89 -15.64
C ARG A 137 2.14 20.37 -14.62
N ALA A 138 1.36 21.27 -14.03
CA ALA A 138 0.29 20.99 -13.10
C ALA A 138 -0.91 21.90 -13.37
N VAL A 139 -2.11 21.47 -12.99
CA VAL A 139 -3.35 22.24 -13.12
C VAL A 139 -4.29 21.97 -11.94
N MET A 140 -4.86 23.04 -11.37
CA MET A 140 -5.99 23.01 -10.44
C MET A 140 -7.28 23.04 -11.26
N LEU A 141 -7.99 21.92 -11.28
CA LEU A 141 -9.14 21.69 -12.17
C LEU A 141 -10.44 22.23 -11.56
N GLY A 142 -10.69 21.97 -10.28
CA GLY A 142 -11.87 22.47 -9.59
C GLY A 142 -11.74 22.45 -8.08
N ASP A 143 -12.41 23.41 -7.44
CA ASP A 143 -12.43 23.59 -5.99
C ASP A 143 -13.84 23.33 -5.44
N PHE A 144 -13.93 22.61 -4.32
CA PHE A 144 -15.07 22.68 -3.42
C PHE A 144 -14.68 23.57 -2.25
N TYR A 145 -15.46 24.59 -1.91
CA TYR A 145 -15.13 25.50 -0.81
C TYR A 145 -16.36 25.88 -0.01
N LEU A 146 -16.16 26.03 1.30
CA LEU A 146 -17.19 26.37 2.26
C LEU A 146 -17.29 27.90 2.39
N LYS A 147 -18.42 28.46 1.96
CA LYS A 147 -18.75 29.88 2.20
C LYS A 147 -20.24 29.99 2.49
N ASP A 148 -20.56 29.93 3.78
CA ASP A 148 -21.88 29.72 4.40
C ASP A 148 -22.53 28.36 4.05
N VAL A 149 -22.31 27.89 2.83
CA VAL A 149 -22.65 26.56 2.30
C VAL A 149 -21.50 26.08 1.41
N TRP A 150 -21.42 24.77 1.15
CA TRP A 150 -20.47 24.23 0.17
C TRP A 150 -20.78 24.72 -1.25
N ARG A 151 -19.72 25.05 -2.01
CA ARG A 151 -19.79 25.59 -3.37
C ARG A 151 -18.74 24.90 -4.24
N PHE A 152 -19.08 24.63 -5.48
CA PHE A 152 -18.13 24.17 -6.50
C PHE A 152 -17.66 25.34 -7.37
N ALA A 153 -16.38 25.36 -7.73
CA ALA A 153 -15.79 26.23 -8.72
C ALA A 153 -15.00 25.42 -9.76
N ALA A 154 -15.24 25.68 -11.04
CA ALA A 154 -14.32 25.26 -12.11
C ALA A 154 -13.17 26.27 -12.18
N VAL A 155 -11.92 25.81 -12.09
CA VAL A 155 -10.75 26.69 -11.88
C VAL A 155 -9.84 26.76 -13.10
N GLY A 156 -9.38 25.60 -13.59
CA GLY A 156 -8.46 25.50 -14.74
C GLY A 156 -7.15 26.29 -14.58
N GLN A 157 -6.59 26.44 -13.38
CA GLN A 157 -5.38 27.23 -13.16
C GLN A 157 -4.12 26.36 -13.30
N GLY A 158 -3.28 26.66 -14.29
CA GLY A 158 -2.01 25.98 -14.51
C GLY A 158 -0.88 26.48 -13.58
N PHE A 159 0.13 25.62 -13.38
CA PHE A 159 1.37 25.91 -12.64
C PHE A 159 2.59 25.30 -13.38
N ASP A 160 3.59 26.13 -13.71
CA ASP A 160 4.82 25.70 -14.41
C ASP A 160 5.69 24.74 -13.58
N GLY A 161 5.86 25.02 -12.29
CA GLY A 161 6.71 24.24 -11.39
C GLY A 161 6.08 22.93 -10.89
N GLY A 162 5.07 22.39 -11.59
CA GLY A 162 4.49 21.08 -11.28
C GLY A 162 3.90 20.98 -9.87
N LEU A 163 4.07 19.81 -9.24
CA LEU A 163 3.59 19.54 -7.88
C LEU A 163 4.29 20.43 -6.83
N ASP A 164 5.59 20.73 -6.99
CA ASP A 164 6.33 21.61 -6.08
C ASP A 164 5.76 23.03 -6.03
N ALA A 165 5.29 23.55 -7.17
CA ALA A 165 4.61 24.83 -7.24
C ALA A 165 3.22 24.80 -6.58
N LEU A 166 2.48 23.69 -6.69
CA LEU A 166 1.21 23.49 -5.97
C LEU A 166 1.44 23.43 -4.46
N LEU A 167 2.41 22.64 -4.00
CA LEU A 167 2.75 22.52 -2.57
C LEU A 167 3.15 23.87 -1.97
N LYS A 168 4.01 24.63 -2.66
CA LYS A 168 4.39 26.00 -2.27
C LYS A 168 3.19 26.96 -2.29
N ASN A 169 2.28 26.84 -3.26
CA ASN A 169 1.05 27.63 -3.33
C ASN A 169 0.12 27.36 -2.14
N PHE A 170 0.01 26.11 -1.69
CA PHE A 170 -0.74 25.73 -0.49
C PHE A 170 0.06 25.84 0.81
N GLY A 171 1.22 26.51 0.78
CA GLY A 171 2.02 26.82 1.96
C GLY A 171 2.71 25.62 2.63
N GLY A 172 2.82 24.48 1.93
CA GLY A 172 3.59 23.33 2.39
C GLY A 172 5.10 23.59 2.34
N GLU A 173 5.83 23.09 3.34
CA GLU A 173 7.29 23.12 3.35
C GLU A 173 7.82 22.08 2.35
N VAL A 174 8.19 22.53 1.16
CA VAL A 174 9.15 21.77 0.34
C VAL A 174 10.47 21.86 1.08
N ALA A 175 10.92 20.76 1.69
CA ALA A 175 12.22 20.68 2.33
C ALA A 175 13.28 21.13 1.32
N ASP A 176 13.99 22.23 1.61
CA ASP A 176 14.96 22.80 0.69
C ASP A 176 15.98 21.72 0.32
N GLU A 177 16.08 21.46 -0.98
CA GLU A 177 17.13 20.62 -1.52
C GLU A 177 18.45 21.39 -1.33
N GLN A 178 19.08 21.16 -0.18
CA GLN A 178 20.38 21.70 0.22
C GLN A 178 21.29 21.63 -1.01
N PRO A 179 21.76 22.77 -1.57
CA PRO A 179 22.53 22.77 -2.80
C PRO A 179 23.69 21.80 -2.64
N ALA A 180 23.70 20.76 -3.47
CA ALA A 180 24.68 19.69 -3.36
C ALA A 180 26.07 20.32 -3.29
N ALA A 181 26.73 20.15 -2.15
CA ALA A 181 28.06 20.71 -1.94
C ALA A 181 28.93 20.16 -3.07
N GLN A 182 29.43 21.07 -3.92
CA GLN A 182 30.25 20.69 -5.06
C GLN A 182 31.41 19.83 -4.52
N GLU A 183 31.46 18.58 -4.97
CA GLU A 183 32.62 17.73 -4.69
C GLU A 183 33.86 18.53 -5.09
N PRO A 184 34.89 18.61 -4.21
CA PRO A 184 36.11 19.31 -4.56
C PRO A 184 36.63 18.76 -5.88
N GLN A 185 36.67 19.59 -6.92
CA GLN A 185 37.23 19.22 -8.20
C GLN A 185 38.60 18.61 -7.94
N ALA A 186 38.78 17.33 -8.29
CA ALA A 186 40.06 16.66 -8.14
C ALA A 186 41.09 17.49 -8.91
N THR A 187 41.95 18.20 -8.16
CA THR A 187 42.99 19.06 -8.73
C THR A 187 43.82 18.20 -9.67
N ALA A 188 43.82 18.57 -10.95
CA ALA A 188 44.54 17.83 -11.98
C ALA A 188 45.99 17.62 -11.52
N ALA A 189 46.38 16.35 -11.35
CA ALA A 189 47.75 16.01 -11.02
C ALA A 189 48.68 16.57 -12.12
N PRO A 190 49.83 17.17 -11.76
CA PRO A 190 50.68 17.86 -12.72
C PRO A 190 51.16 16.90 -13.81
N SER A 191 50.98 17.31 -15.07
CA SER A 191 51.41 16.54 -16.24
C SER A 191 52.93 16.40 -16.24
N PHE A 192 53.42 15.15 -16.18
CA PHE A 192 54.83 14.85 -16.36
C PHE A 192 55.13 14.66 -17.86
N ALA A 193 56.08 15.42 -18.39
CA ALA A 193 56.35 15.46 -19.82
C ALA A 193 56.96 14.14 -20.35
N PRO A 194 56.59 13.69 -21.57
CA PRO A 194 57.27 12.57 -22.22
C PRO A 194 58.67 12.98 -22.72
N PRO A 195 59.70 12.12 -22.58
CA PRO A 195 61.03 12.39 -23.12
C PRO A 195 61.09 12.26 -24.64
N ALA A 196 62.11 12.88 -25.24
CA ALA A 196 62.30 12.97 -26.68
C ALA A 196 62.82 11.67 -27.36
N GLN A 197 62.74 11.68 -28.69
CA GLN A 197 62.90 10.57 -29.63
C GLN A 197 64.27 9.85 -29.63
N ALA A 198 64.28 8.57 -30.03
CA ALA A 198 65.39 7.94 -30.74
C ALA A 198 64.93 6.79 -31.70
N THR A 199 64.87 7.10 -33.00
CA THR A 199 65.10 6.26 -34.22
C THR A 199 64.67 4.78 -34.33
N ALA A 200 64.00 4.46 -35.46
CA ALA A 200 63.62 3.11 -35.92
C ALA A 200 64.71 2.40 -36.78
N PRO A 201 64.51 1.11 -37.14
CA PRO A 201 64.29 0.75 -38.56
C PRO A 201 63.24 -0.41 -38.74
N PRO A 202 62.97 -0.96 -39.95
CA PRO A 202 62.07 -0.34 -40.93
C PRO A 202 60.88 -1.22 -41.41
N ALA A 203 59.99 -0.58 -42.14
CA ALA A 203 58.64 -1.00 -42.56
C ALA A 203 58.50 -2.18 -43.54
N PHE A 204 57.28 -2.74 -43.59
CA PHE A 204 56.55 -3.00 -44.84
C PHE A 204 55.13 -2.43 -44.74
N GLY A 205 54.60 -1.89 -45.85
CA GLY A 205 53.48 -0.95 -45.86
C GLY A 205 52.07 -1.53 -45.97
N ALA A 206 51.08 -0.65 -45.77
CA ALA A 206 49.65 -0.94 -45.86
C ALA A 206 49.12 -1.03 -47.32
N PRO A 207 47.89 -1.52 -47.50
CA PRO A 207 46.97 -1.01 -48.52
C PRO A 207 45.71 -0.37 -47.91
N ALA A 208 45.12 0.54 -48.70
CA ALA A 208 43.93 1.33 -48.37
C ALA A 208 42.67 0.77 -49.12
N PRO A 209 41.48 1.41 -49.10
CA PRO A 209 40.20 0.71 -49.20
C PRO A 209 39.70 0.45 -50.64
N ALA A 210 38.77 -0.51 -50.78
CA ALA A 210 38.15 -0.88 -52.05
C ALA A 210 36.69 -0.35 -52.18
N PRO A 211 36.31 0.29 -53.31
CA PRO A 211 34.95 0.78 -53.59
C PRO A 211 34.09 -0.20 -54.43
N ALA A 212 32.84 0.20 -54.70
CA ALA A 212 31.75 -0.64 -55.24
C ALA A 212 31.84 -1.02 -56.75
N PRO A 213 31.16 -2.11 -57.21
CA PRO A 213 31.13 -2.52 -58.62
C PRO A 213 29.76 -2.46 -59.34
N GLN A 214 29.81 -2.04 -60.62
CA GLN A 214 28.88 -2.30 -61.75
C GLN A 214 29.76 -2.45 -63.02
N PRO A 215 29.26 -2.89 -64.20
CA PRO A 215 28.60 -4.16 -64.53
C PRO A 215 29.29 -4.90 -65.73
N ALA A 216 28.72 -6.04 -66.15
CA ALA A 216 28.98 -6.80 -67.41
C ALA A 216 30.33 -7.59 -67.50
N ALA A 217 30.46 -8.69 -68.28
CA ALA A 217 29.50 -9.41 -69.11
C ALA A 217 29.85 -10.92 -69.30
N GLN A 218 28.81 -11.72 -69.60
CA GLN A 218 28.81 -12.96 -70.40
C GLN A 218 29.68 -14.17 -69.99
N GLY A 219 29.03 -15.34 -69.79
CA GLY A 219 29.63 -16.60 -70.23
C GLY A 219 29.50 -17.86 -69.38
N PHE A 220 28.33 -18.22 -68.83
CA PHE A 220 27.80 -19.62 -68.89
C PHE A 220 26.33 -19.64 -68.44
N ALA A 221 25.51 -20.51 -69.05
CA ALA A 221 24.05 -20.46 -68.93
C ALA A 221 23.47 -21.30 -67.75
N PRO A 222 22.33 -20.89 -67.15
CA PRO A 222 21.73 -21.57 -66.00
C PRO A 222 20.61 -22.56 -66.38
N PRO A 223 20.33 -23.58 -65.55
CA PRO A 223 19.00 -24.16 -65.42
C PRO A 223 18.14 -23.34 -64.41
N PRO A 224 16.80 -23.28 -64.57
CA PRO A 224 16.00 -22.20 -63.98
C PRO A 224 15.19 -22.58 -62.73
N ALA A 225 14.65 -21.56 -62.06
CA ALA A 225 13.80 -21.67 -60.88
C ALA A 225 12.47 -22.41 -61.16
N ALA A 226 11.91 -23.02 -60.10
CA ALA A 226 10.55 -23.58 -60.10
C ALA A 226 9.65 -22.84 -59.08
N PRO A 227 8.34 -22.70 -59.32
CA PRO A 227 7.53 -21.63 -58.73
C PRO A 227 6.47 -22.13 -57.73
N SER A 228 5.89 -21.18 -56.98
CA SER A 228 4.65 -21.39 -56.23
C SER A 228 3.44 -21.45 -57.17
N VAL A 229 2.70 -22.57 -57.19
CA VAL A 229 1.35 -22.66 -57.77
C VAL A 229 0.46 -23.67 -57.02
N HIS A 230 -0.85 -23.46 -57.10
CA HIS A 230 -1.89 -24.30 -56.51
C HIS A 230 -2.10 -25.66 -57.24
N ALA A 231 -2.94 -26.49 -56.61
CA ALA A 231 -3.75 -27.59 -57.15
C ALA A 231 -3.23 -29.05 -56.99
N ALA A 232 -4.21 -29.95 -56.86
CA ALA A 232 -4.12 -31.40 -56.60
C ALA A 232 -3.93 -32.19 -57.94
N PRO A 233 -4.16 -33.54 -58.06
CA PRO A 233 -4.44 -34.62 -57.09
C PRO A 233 -3.59 -35.92 -57.32
N THR A 234 -3.92 -37.05 -56.67
CA THR A 234 -3.69 -38.49 -57.06
C THR A 234 -3.88 -39.39 -55.80
N ILE A 235 -4.92 -40.24 -55.63
CA ILE A 235 -5.27 -41.53 -56.28
C ILE A 235 -4.23 -42.65 -55.97
N ILE A 236 -4.38 -43.37 -54.85
CA ILE A 236 -5.00 -44.72 -54.68
C ILE A 236 -4.30 -45.89 -55.40
N ALA A 237 -3.92 -46.90 -54.60
CA ALA A 237 -3.64 -48.31 -54.95
C ALA A 237 -3.95 -49.20 -53.68
N PRO A 238 -4.30 -50.50 -53.80
CA PRO A 238 -5.67 -50.88 -53.41
C PRO A 238 -5.88 -52.09 -52.46
N LEU A 239 -7.14 -52.17 -51.98
CA LEU A 239 -7.94 -53.35 -51.56
C LEU A 239 -7.40 -54.35 -50.51
N HIS A 240 -8.21 -54.59 -49.47
CA HIS A 240 -9.10 -55.77 -49.38
C HIS A 240 -10.27 -55.50 -48.39
N THR A 241 -11.45 -56.07 -48.65
CA THR A 241 -12.67 -55.92 -47.85
C THR A 241 -13.31 -57.28 -47.53
N PRO A 242 -13.97 -57.42 -46.37
CA PRO A 242 -15.14 -58.29 -46.21
C PRO A 242 -16.44 -57.46 -46.06
N PRO A 243 -17.63 -58.01 -46.36
CA PRO A 243 -18.83 -57.21 -46.61
C PRO A 243 -19.87 -57.20 -45.47
N GLY A 244 -20.76 -56.20 -45.52
CA GLY A 244 -22.15 -56.35 -45.09
C GLY A 244 -22.50 -55.87 -43.68
N GLY A 245 -23.07 -54.66 -43.57
CA GLY A 245 -23.66 -54.15 -42.32
C GLY A 245 -24.17 -52.72 -42.44
N THR A 246 -25.43 -52.54 -42.85
CA THR A 246 -26.09 -51.23 -42.86
C THR A 246 -26.47 -50.79 -41.44
N VAL A 247 -26.03 -49.61 -41.01
CA VAL A 247 -26.42 -48.99 -39.72
C VAL A 247 -27.17 -47.68 -40.01
N PRO A 248 -28.34 -47.43 -39.39
CA PRO A 248 -29.21 -46.29 -39.72
C PRO A 248 -28.70 -44.94 -39.17
N PRO A 249 -29.19 -43.80 -39.70
CA PRO A 249 -28.76 -42.46 -39.29
C PRO A 249 -29.20 -42.10 -37.85
N PRO A 250 -28.48 -41.18 -37.17
CA PRO A 250 -28.74 -40.81 -35.78
C PRO A 250 -30.05 -40.01 -35.61
N GLY A 251 -30.76 -40.28 -34.51
CA GLY A 251 -32.01 -39.60 -34.14
C GLY A 251 -31.80 -38.18 -33.58
N PRO A 252 -32.87 -37.36 -33.53
CA PRO A 252 -32.80 -35.96 -33.11
C PRO A 252 -32.57 -35.80 -31.59
N ALA A 253 -31.93 -34.68 -31.22
CA ALA A 253 -31.61 -34.32 -29.84
C ALA A 253 -32.86 -34.05 -28.98
N PRO A 254 -32.80 -34.30 -27.66
CA PRO A 254 -33.95 -34.12 -26.77
C PRO A 254 -34.24 -32.63 -26.49
N TYR A 255 -35.52 -32.27 -26.53
CA TYR A 255 -36.02 -30.94 -26.16
C TYR A 255 -35.93 -30.73 -24.64
N ILE A 256 -35.31 -29.63 -24.22
CA ILE A 256 -35.34 -29.15 -22.83
C ILE A 256 -36.63 -28.35 -22.64
N GLN A 257 -37.47 -28.74 -21.67
CA GLN A 257 -38.65 -27.96 -21.31
C GLN A 257 -38.27 -26.76 -20.40
N PRO A 258 -38.94 -25.59 -20.55
CA PRO A 258 -38.75 -24.46 -19.66
C PRO A 258 -39.42 -24.70 -18.29
N PRO A 259 -38.90 -24.11 -17.19
CA PRO A 259 -39.49 -24.29 -15.86
C PRO A 259 -40.86 -23.60 -15.72
N GLY A 260 -41.79 -24.27 -15.03
CA GLY A 260 -43.09 -23.68 -14.66
C GLY A 260 -42.99 -22.63 -13.54
N PRO A 261 -44.02 -21.78 -13.37
CA PRO A 261 -44.03 -20.70 -12.37
C PRO A 261 -44.12 -21.21 -10.92
N PRO A 262 -43.64 -20.46 -9.92
CA PRO A 262 -43.64 -20.89 -8.52
C PRO A 262 -45.05 -20.89 -7.89
N GLY A 263 -45.34 -21.90 -7.07
CA GLY A 263 -46.53 -21.93 -6.22
C GLY A 263 -46.41 -21.07 -4.95
N PRO A 264 -47.53 -20.73 -4.29
CA PRO A 264 -47.55 -19.89 -3.09
C PRO A 264 -47.03 -20.62 -1.83
N PRO A 265 -46.54 -19.88 -0.81
CA PRO A 265 -45.95 -20.46 0.40
C PRO A 265 -46.98 -21.06 1.36
N PRO A 266 -46.72 -22.23 1.98
CA PRO A 266 -47.55 -22.77 3.06
C PRO A 266 -47.46 -21.96 4.36
N GLY A 267 -48.59 -21.81 5.05
CA GLY A 267 -48.70 -21.09 6.33
C GLY A 267 -48.32 -21.92 7.56
N TYR A 268 -48.16 -21.22 8.69
CA TYR A 268 -47.82 -21.78 10.00
C TYR A 268 -48.88 -22.76 10.52
N GLY A 269 -48.45 -23.91 11.07
CA GLY A 269 -49.35 -24.85 11.74
C GLY A 269 -48.68 -26.03 12.45
N GLN A 270 -48.64 -25.95 13.79
CA GLN A 270 -48.67 -27.05 14.78
C GLN A 270 -47.72 -28.25 14.66
N GLN A 271 -46.95 -28.51 15.73
CA GLN A 271 -46.09 -29.69 15.89
C GLN A 271 -46.39 -30.42 17.22
N PRO A 272 -46.83 -31.69 17.21
CA PRO A 272 -46.90 -32.56 18.39
C PRO A 272 -45.54 -33.25 18.69
N PRO A 273 -45.35 -33.82 19.89
CA PRO A 273 -44.01 -34.05 20.45
C PRO A 273 -43.43 -35.44 20.19
N GLY A 274 -42.09 -35.51 20.03
CA GLY A 274 -41.39 -36.80 20.01
C GLY A 274 -39.87 -36.70 19.85
N GLN A 275 -39.17 -37.18 20.88
CA GLN A 275 -37.80 -37.71 20.89
C GLN A 275 -36.60 -36.72 20.80
N THR A 276 -35.80 -36.82 21.85
CA THR A 276 -34.60 -36.07 22.23
C THR A 276 -33.35 -36.40 21.41
N ALA A 277 -32.47 -35.39 21.23
CA ALA A 277 -31.04 -35.58 21.00
C ALA A 277 -30.22 -34.70 21.99
N PRO A 278 -28.97 -35.05 22.35
CA PRO A 278 -28.28 -34.45 23.49
C PRO A 278 -27.68 -33.06 23.20
N MET A 279 -27.64 -32.20 24.22
CA MET A 279 -26.97 -30.89 24.17
C MET A 279 -25.47 -30.97 24.52
N PRO A 280 -24.60 -30.13 23.94
CA PRO A 280 -23.25 -29.89 24.45
C PRO A 280 -23.25 -28.97 25.70
N PRO A 281 -22.17 -28.92 26.50
CA PRO A 281 -22.14 -28.18 27.76
C PRO A 281 -22.20 -26.65 27.58
N GLY A 282 -23.03 -25.98 28.38
CA GLY A 282 -23.20 -24.52 28.34
C GLY A 282 -22.15 -23.76 29.16
N TYR A 283 -21.72 -22.61 28.62
CA TYR A 283 -21.06 -21.57 29.42
C TYR A 283 -22.09 -20.82 30.26
N GLY A 284 -21.84 -20.68 31.56
CA GLY A 284 -22.72 -19.92 32.45
C GLY A 284 -22.60 -18.41 32.21
N GLN A 285 -23.73 -17.73 31.99
CA GLN A 285 -23.77 -16.27 31.99
C GLN A 285 -23.74 -15.72 33.43
N GLN A 286 -22.92 -14.70 33.67
CA GLN A 286 -23.04 -13.82 34.83
C GLN A 286 -23.80 -12.55 34.44
N ALA A 287 -24.72 -12.11 35.30
CA ALA A 287 -25.52 -10.90 35.08
C ALA A 287 -24.74 -9.61 35.41
N PRO A 288 -25.07 -8.47 34.77
CA PRO A 288 -24.39 -7.19 35.00
C PRO A 288 -24.81 -6.52 36.33
N PRO A 289 -23.91 -5.78 37.01
CA PRO A 289 -24.23 -5.04 38.22
C PRO A 289 -24.92 -3.69 37.95
N ALA A 290 -25.72 -3.23 38.92
CA ALA A 290 -26.50 -1.97 38.88
C ALA A 290 -25.69 -0.73 39.35
N PRO A 291 -26.11 0.51 38.99
CA PRO A 291 -25.35 1.72 39.29
C PRO A 291 -25.51 2.24 40.75
N PRO A 292 -24.54 3.01 41.30
CA PRO A 292 -24.62 3.53 42.68
C PRO A 292 -25.49 4.79 42.81
N GLY A 293 -26.24 4.89 43.91
CA GLY A 293 -27.04 6.07 44.29
C GLY A 293 -26.32 7.03 45.27
N TYR A 294 -26.83 8.26 45.36
CA TYR A 294 -26.30 9.37 46.18
C TYR A 294 -26.61 9.24 47.69
N GLY A 295 -25.72 9.75 48.56
CA GLY A 295 -25.96 9.84 50.01
C GLY A 295 -24.93 10.63 50.85
N GLN A 296 -25.16 11.95 50.97
CA GLN A 296 -24.92 12.87 52.13
C GLN A 296 -23.63 12.76 53.02
N GLN A 297 -22.96 13.91 53.21
CA GLN A 297 -22.05 14.25 54.35
C GLN A 297 -22.91 14.77 55.54
N ALA A 298 -22.50 15.03 56.79
CA ALA A 298 -21.25 15.47 57.47
C ALA A 298 -21.47 15.25 59.02
N PRO A 299 -20.81 15.91 60.02
CA PRO A 299 -19.63 16.79 60.05
C PRO A 299 -18.56 16.45 61.14
N THR A 300 -17.56 17.32 61.30
CA THR A 300 -16.37 17.23 62.18
C THR A 300 -16.42 18.07 63.47
N ALA A 301 -15.53 17.80 64.44
CA ALA A 301 -15.18 18.71 65.55
C ALA A 301 -13.72 18.50 66.06
N PRO A 302 -13.04 19.50 66.69
CA PRO A 302 -11.56 19.57 66.75
C PRO A 302 -10.98 19.78 68.21
N PRO A 303 -9.85 20.49 68.50
CA PRO A 303 -8.54 19.88 68.81
C PRO A 303 -7.83 20.35 70.12
N GLY A 304 -6.65 19.81 70.48
CA GLY A 304 -5.73 20.49 71.42
C GLY A 304 -4.48 19.73 71.95
N TYR A 305 -3.32 20.42 71.91
CA TYR A 305 -2.09 20.37 72.77
C TYR A 305 -1.46 19.02 73.22
N GLY A 306 -0.13 18.80 73.32
CA GLY A 306 1.10 19.57 73.00
C GLY A 306 2.32 19.11 73.84
N GLN A 307 3.55 19.06 73.28
CA GLN A 307 4.88 18.87 73.98
C GLN A 307 5.16 17.49 74.66
N GLN A 308 6.38 17.02 75.04
CA GLN A 308 7.82 17.26 74.70
C GLN A 308 8.71 16.03 75.13
N PRO A 309 10.02 15.94 74.78
CA PRO A 309 10.94 14.78 75.04
C PRO A 309 11.90 15.03 76.26
N PRO A 310 13.12 14.44 76.47
CA PRO A 310 13.90 13.33 75.83
C PRO A 310 14.63 12.35 76.83
N TYR A 311 15.70 11.65 76.37
CA TYR A 311 16.69 10.70 77.00
C TYR A 311 16.52 9.21 76.64
N GLY A 312 17.56 8.36 76.48
CA GLY A 312 19.03 8.48 76.61
C GLY A 312 19.78 7.24 76.04
N GLN A 313 21.12 7.23 76.04
CA GLN A 313 22.01 6.32 75.27
C GLN A 313 22.54 5.04 76.01
N ILE A 314 22.69 3.89 75.29
CA ILE A 314 23.92 3.02 75.04
C ILE A 314 24.69 2.43 76.28
N PRO A 315 25.54 1.33 76.25
CA PRO A 315 25.89 0.25 75.28
C PRO A 315 25.80 -1.22 75.82
N GLY A 316 26.19 -2.24 75.03
CA GLY A 316 27.16 -3.26 75.54
C GLY A 316 26.97 -4.77 75.25
N GLN A 317 27.63 -5.27 74.20
CA GLN A 317 28.21 -6.62 73.95
C GLN A 317 27.94 -7.84 74.89
N ALA A 318 27.61 -9.00 74.30
CA ALA A 318 28.33 -10.30 74.47
C ALA A 318 27.88 -11.35 73.41
N PRO A 319 28.69 -12.40 73.06
CA PRO A 319 28.50 -13.13 71.79
C PRO A 319 28.14 -14.64 71.89
N GLY A 320 27.28 -15.08 70.97
CA GLY A 320 27.45 -16.33 70.18
C GLY A 320 27.09 -17.70 70.77
N GLN A 321 26.09 -18.37 70.15
CA GLN A 321 26.18 -19.80 69.81
C GLN A 321 25.25 -20.14 68.60
N PRO A 322 25.59 -21.11 67.72
CA PRO A 322 24.80 -21.45 66.52
C PRO A 322 24.03 -22.79 66.65
N GLY A 323 22.82 -22.91 66.08
CA GLY A 323 22.13 -24.21 66.04
C GLY A 323 20.69 -24.28 65.48
N ALA A 324 20.53 -24.24 64.15
CA ALA A 324 19.43 -24.85 63.37
C ALA A 324 17.96 -24.39 63.69
N PRO A 325 16.90 -24.91 63.03
CA PRO A 325 16.32 -24.22 61.87
C PRO A 325 14.83 -23.79 61.99
N SER A 326 14.41 -22.97 61.01
CA SER A 326 13.05 -22.53 60.61
C SER A 326 11.90 -23.55 60.81
N PRO A 327 10.59 -23.14 60.85
CA PRO A 327 10.03 -21.96 60.16
C PRO A 327 8.85 -21.19 60.82
N TYR A 328 8.64 -19.94 60.40
CA TYR A 328 7.32 -19.40 60.02
C TYR A 328 7.52 -18.08 59.26
N GLY A 329 7.63 -18.16 57.93
CA GLY A 329 7.68 -16.97 57.08
C GLY A 329 6.30 -16.34 56.98
N VAL A 330 6.15 -15.11 57.47
CA VAL A 330 5.00 -14.26 57.12
C VAL A 330 4.99 -14.02 55.61
N PRO A 331 3.83 -14.12 54.92
CA PRO A 331 3.78 -13.90 53.48
C PRO A 331 4.13 -12.44 53.17
N GLN A 332 5.18 -12.27 52.37
CA GLN A 332 5.64 -10.97 51.91
C GLN A 332 4.55 -10.33 51.04
N GLY A 333 3.98 -9.23 51.51
CA GLY A 333 2.91 -8.51 50.81
C GLY A 333 3.34 -8.11 49.41
N ALA A 334 2.41 -8.26 48.45
CA ALA A 334 2.64 -7.86 47.07
C ALA A 334 3.04 -6.37 46.98
N PRO A 335 3.84 -5.97 45.98
CA PRO A 335 4.27 -4.58 45.84
C PRO A 335 3.05 -3.67 45.75
N GLN A 336 2.96 -2.72 46.68
CA GLN A 336 1.87 -1.75 46.75
C GLN A 336 2.02 -0.79 45.56
N GLY A 337 1.35 -1.09 44.45
CA GLY A 337 1.36 -0.27 43.25
C GLY A 337 0.85 1.13 43.57
N GLY A 338 1.76 2.10 43.59
CA GLY A 338 1.45 3.46 44.01
C GLY A 338 0.41 4.11 43.10
N ALA A 339 -0.51 4.89 43.67
CA ALA A 339 -1.42 5.70 42.87
C ALA A 339 -0.67 6.88 42.22
N GLY A 340 -0.97 7.19 40.96
CA GLY A 340 -0.44 8.37 40.26
C GLY A 340 0.01 8.11 38.82
N VAL A 341 0.36 9.19 38.13
CA VAL A 341 0.71 9.19 36.68
C VAL A 341 1.84 8.21 36.36
N ALA A 342 2.89 8.15 37.18
CA ALA A 342 4.03 7.26 36.94
C ALA A 342 3.68 5.76 37.02
N ALA A 343 2.63 5.38 37.76
CA ALA A 343 2.15 4.01 37.83
C ALA A 343 1.17 3.70 36.69
N ALA A 344 0.29 4.65 36.34
CA ALA A 344 -0.58 4.53 35.16
C ALA A 344 0.23 4.40 33.86
N LEU A 345 1.31 5.16 33.71
CA LEU A 345 2.26 5.04 32.60
C LEU A 345 3.22 3.85 32.75
N GLY A 346 3.25 3.19 33.92
CA GLY A 346 4.12 2.05 34.19
C GLY A 346 3.88 0.86 33.26
N ALA A 347 2.63 0.65 32.84
CA ALA A 347 2.24 -0.41 31.90
C ALA A 347 2.63 -0.11 30.43
N TYR A 348 3.00 1.13 30.12
CA TYR A 348 3.40 1.58 28.79
C TYR A 348 4.90 1.91 28.71
N LYS A 349 5.69 1.45 29.69
CA LYS A 349 7.14 1.57 29.68
C LYS A 349 7.74 0.78 28.53
N GLU A 350 8.86 1.30 28.02
CA GLU A 350 9.65 0.68 26.97
C GLU A 350 10.06 -0.76 27.35
N THR A 351 9.99 -1.67 26.39
CA THR A 351 10.46 -3.04 26.52
C THR A 351 12.01 -3.01 26.57
N PRO A 352 12.64 -3.74 27.52
CA PRO A 352 14.08 -3.68 27.77
C PRO A 352 14.98 -3.76 26.51
N THR A 353 16.09 -3.03 26.55
CA THR A 353 17.11 -2.97 25.51
C THR A 353 18.00 -4.23 25.50
N GLY A 354 18.50 -4.61 24.32
CA GLY A 354 19.49 -5.68 24.19
C GLY A 354 19.50 -6.42 22.84
N GLN A 355 18.40 -6.40 22.10
CA GLN A 355 18.30 -6.93 20.73
C GLN A 355 18.26 -5.80 19.71
N ARG A 356 18.81 -6.06 18.51
CA ARG A 356 18.79 -5.09 17.39
C ARG A 356 17.35 -4.68 17.05
N TRP A 357 16.47 -5.65 16.84
CA TRP A 357 15.04 -5.42 16.67
C TRP A 357 14.31 -5.75 17.97
N THR A 358 13.38 -4.90 18.42
CA THR A 358 12.63 -5.11 19.67
C THR A 358 11.21 -4.60 19.53
N GLN A 359 10.23 -5.49 19.62
CA GLN A 359 8.83 -5.12 19.63
C GLN A 359 8.48 -4.42 20.94
N GLN A 360 8.03 -3.17 20.86
CA GLN A 360 7.67 -2.34 22.03
C GLN A 360 6.23 -2.59 22.47
N ASN A 361 5.36 -2.79 21.48
CA ASN A 361 4.02 -3.32 21.64
C ASN A 361 3.57 -3.91 20.30
N LYS A 362 2.35 -4.43 20.22
CA LYS A 362 1.81 -5.06 19.00
C LYS A 362 1.91 -4.22 17.72
N LYS A 363 2.02 -2.88 17.83
CA LYS A 363 1.94 -1.91 16.73
C LYS A 363 3.18 -1.02 16.56
N LEU A 364 4.19 -1.17 17.43
CA LEU A 364 5.39 -0.33 17.45
C LEU A 364 6.63 -1.22 17.63
N ILE A 365 7.61 -1.07 16.74
CA ILE A 365 8.90 -1.74 16.85
C ILE A 365 10.01 -0.70 17.02
N ARG A 366 11.06 -1.06 17.77
CA ARG A 366 12.32 -0.31 17.85
C ARG A 366 13.40 -1.07 17.11
N VAL A 367 14.24 -0.36 16.37
CA VAL A 367 15.53 -0.86 15.89
C VAL A 367 16.68 -0.06 16.51
N ASP A 368 17.72 -0.77 16.96
CA ASP A 368 18.97 -0.20 17.45
C ASP A 368 20.04 -0.31 16.35
N LEU A 369 20.47 0.85 15.83
CA LEU A 369 21.42 0.92 14.71
C LEU A 369 22.86 0.67 15.16
N GLY A 370 23.17 0.86 16.45
CA GLY A 370 24.48 0.55 17.02
C GLY A 370 24.73 -0.95 17.10
N ILE A 371 23.69 -1.76 17.32
CA ILE A 371 23.79 -3.22 17.35
C ILE A 371 23.92 -3.75 15.91
N GLY A 372 25.09 -4.33 15.60
CA GLY A 372 25.41 -4.92 14.29
C GLY A 372 25.96 -3.93 13.26
N GLY A 373 25.83 -2.62 13.48
CA GLY A 373 26.41 -1.56 12.64
C GLY A 373 25.89 -1.50 11.20
N GLN A 374 24.88 -2.30 10.84
CA GLN A 374 24.28 -2.31 9.51
C GLN A 374 23.17 -1.25 9.40
N PRO A 375 23.04 -0.57 8.25
CA PRO A 375 21.89 0.25 7.93
C PRO A 375 20.57 -0.53 7.93
N VAL A 376 19.47 0.20 8.10
CA VAL A 376 18.10 -0.31 8.00
C VAL A 376 17.39 0.43 6.86
N LEU A 377 16.66 -0.31 6.03
CA LEU A 377 15.72 0.27 5.09
C LEU A 377 14.32 0.17 5.70
N ALA A 378 13.65 1.32 5.85
CA ALA A 378 12.31 1.42 6.41
C ALA A 378 11.40 2.19 5.46
N ARG A 379 10.11 1.88 5.47
CA ARG A 379 9.09 2.57 4.66
C ARG A 379 9.07 4.05 5.03
N GLN A 380 9.11 4.92 4.02
CA GLN A 380 9.11 6.37 4.22
C GLN A 380 7.88 6.80 5.03
N GLY A 381 8.05 7.77 5.94
CA GLY A 381 6.99 8.25 6.83
C GLY A 381 6.67 7.34 8.03
N SER A 382 7.28 6.15 8.15
CA SER A 382 6.99 5.23 9.27
C SER A 382 7.76 5.52 10.57
N MET A 383 8.60 6.55 10.61
CA MET A 383 9.36 6.94 11.81
C MET A 383 8.46 7.70 12.80
N VAL A 384 8.36 7.18 14.03
CA VAL A 384 7.54 7.76 15.11
C VAL A 384 8.40 8.52 16.12
N LEU A 385 9.60 8.00 16.40
CA LEU A 385 10.55 8.55 17.37
C LEU A 385 11.95 8.06 17.00
N TYR A 386 12.97 8.87 17.27
CA TYR A 386 14.36 8.41 17.28
C TYR A 386 15.10 8.95 18.51
N GLN A 387 16.18 8.27 18.91
CA GLN A 387 17.03 8.66 20.04
C GLN A 387 18.50 8.44 19.69
N GLY A 388 19.38 9.33 20.17
CA GLY A 388 20.81 9.28 19.86
C GLY A 388 21.15 9.82 18.46
N LYS A 389 22.30 9.41 17.92
CA LYS A 389 22.79 9.86 16.61
C LYS A 389 22.22 8.98 15.51
N VAL A 390 21.21 9.48 14.80
CA VAL A 390 20.60 8.82 13.66
C VAL A 390 20.58 9.77 12.47
N ASP A 391 21.11 9.30 11.34
CA ASP A 391 21.09 9.97 10.05
C ASP A 391 20.09 9.25 9.14
N PHE A 392 19.11 9.99 8.64
CA PHE A 392 18.11 9.52 7.70
C PHE A 392 18.48 10.00 6.30
N SER A 393 18.70 9.06 5.37
CA SER A 393 18.95 9.35 3.96
C SER A 393 17.86 8.71 3.11
N TYR A 394 17.20 9.49 2.26
CA TYR A 394 16.22 8.95 1.33
C TYR A 394 16.95 8.14 0.25
N LYS A 395 16.56 6.88 0.03
CA LYS A 395 17.11 6.05 -1.05
C LYS A 395 16.50 6.49 -2.39
N GLY A 396 16.86 7.69 -2.80
CA GLY A 396 16.36 8.45 -3.93
C GLY A 396 17.13 9.76 -4.15
N ALA A 397 17.73 10.32 -3.08
CA ALA A 397 18.63 11.48 -3.16
C ALA A 397 20.02 11.09 -3.69
N GLY A 398 20.09 10.78 -4.99
CA GLY A 398 21.36 10.48 -5.68
C GLY A 398 21.15 9.85 -7.05
N PHE A 399 21.60 10.55 -8.10
CA PHE A 399 21.42 10.18 -9.52
C PHE A 399 22.12 8.85 -9.94
N ALA A 400 22.80 8.17 -9.02
CA ALA A 400 23.40 6.84 -9.20
C ALA A 400 22.76 5.73 -8.33
N GLY A 401 21.67 6.04 -7.60
CA GLY A 401 21.05 5.13 -6.61
C GLY A 401 19.77 4.43 -7.05
N ARG A 402 19.25 4.69 -8.26
CA ARG A 402 18.04 4.03 -8.82
C ARG A 402 18.31 2.58 -9.22
N ILE A 403 18.40 1.68 -8.23
CA ILE A 403 18.21 0.25 -8.46
C ILE A 403 16.70 -0.02 -8.50
N VAL A 404 16.18 -0.09 -9.73
CA VAL A 404 14.84 -0.56 -10.14
C VAL A 404 13.65 0.30 -9.70
N GLY A 405 12.92 0.83 -10.69
CA GLY A 405 11.67 1.59 -10.50
C GLY A 405 10.97 1.96 -11.82
N ASN A 406 11.75 2.25 -12.88
CA ASN A 406 11.27 2.63 -14.21
C ASN A 406 10.57 1.50 -15.02
N ALA A 407 10.14 0.41 -14.37
CA ALA A 407 9.49 -0.73 -15.01
C ALA A 407 8.45 -1.45 -14.10
N THR A 408 8.17 -0.95 -12.89
CA THR A 408 7.53 -1.76 -11.82
C THR A 408 6.31 -1.17 -11.13
N GLY A 409 5.74 -0.04 -11.54
CA GLY A 409 4.33 0.36 -11.25
C GLY A 409 3.85 0.57 -9.79
N GLN A 410 4.55 0.07 -8.77
CA GLN A 410 4.39 0.39 -7.36
C GLN A 410 5.75 0.87 -6.82
N GLU A 411 5.87 2.16 -6.54
CA GLU A 411 7.09 2.75 -5.98
C GLU A 411 7.13 2.55 -4.46
N MET A 412 7.88 1.55 -3.99
CA MET A 412 8.11 1.39 -2.54
C MET A 412 9.14 2.42 -2.07
N GLN A 413 8.66 3.54 -1.53
CA GLN A 413 9.52 4.60 -0.99
C GLN A 413 10.17 4.16 0.34
N LEU A 414 11.51 4.16 0.36
CA LEU A 414 12.33 3.70 1.48
C LEU A 414 13.25 4.81 2.00
N MET A 415 13.16 5.09 3.30
CA MET A 415 14.18 5.82 4.04
C MET A 415 15.25 4.85 4.55
N ARG A 416 16.52 5.22 4.40
CA ARG A 416 17.67 4.49 4.92
C ARG A 416 18.10 5.13 6.23
N CYS A 417 18.01 4.36 7.31
CA CYS A 417 18.36 4.77 8.66
C CYS A 417 19.78 4.29 8.98
N THR A 418 20.66 5.21 9.39
CA THR A 418 22.06 4.93 9.73
C THR A 418 22.46 5.64 11.03
N GLY A 419 23.56 5.23 11.66
CA GLY A 419 24.12 5.88 12.84
C GLY A 419 24.37 4.93 14.02
N GLN A 420 24.24 5.47 15.23
CA GLN A 420 24.51 4.81 16.52
C GLN A 420 23.38 5.09 17.52
N GLY A 421 22.16 5.27 17.00
CA GLY A 421 20.96 5.56 17.77
C GLY A 421 19.86 4.51 17.56
N GLN A 422 18.70 4.80 18.11
CA GLN A 422 17.52 3.95 18.05
C GLN A 422 16.41 4.64 17.26
N VAL A 423 15.66 3.87 16.47
CA VAL A 423 14.53 4.35 15.67
C VAL A 423 13.30 3.51 15.99
N PHE A 424 12.18 4.16 16.23
CA PHE A 424 10.88 3.55 16.51
C PHE A 424 10.00 3.70 15.27
N LEU A 425 9.45 2.58 14.80
CA LEU A 425 8.74 2.47 13.53
C LEU A 425 7.33 1.92 13.74
N ALA A 426 6.34 2.58 13.13
CA ALA A 426 4.96 2.14 13.03
C ALA A 426 4.27 2.77 11.81
N GLU A 427 3.15 2.21 11.39
CA GLU A 427 2.33 2.77 10.31
C GLU A 427 0.86 2.38 10.53
N ASN A 428 -0.07 3.32 10.33
CA ASN A 428 -1.53 3.13 10.30
C ASN A 428 -2.13 2.25 11.41
N ALA A 429 -1.48 2.23 12.58
CA ALA A 429 -1.80 1.36 13.71
C ALA A 429 -1.92 -0.14 13.34
N SER A 430 -1.20 -0.59 12.30
CA SER A 430 -1.06 -2.00 11.92
C SER A 430 -0.31 -2.81 13.01
N HIS A 431 -0.53 -4.12 13.06
CA HIS A 431 0.31 -5.01 13.86
C HIS A 431 1.66 -5.20 13.17
N VAL A 432 2.74 -5.27 13.94
CA VAL A 432 4.11 -5.45 13.44
C VAL A 432 4.68 -6.80 13.85
N HIS A 433 5.33 -7.49 12.93
CA HIS A 433 5.87 -8.84 13.10
C HIS A 433 7.32 -8.89 12.59
N PRO A 434 8.34 -8.88 13.47
CA PRO A 434 9.71 -9.14 13.05
C PRO A 434 9.87 -10.64 12.72
N ILE A 435 10.39 -10.92 11.52
CA ILE A 435 10.70 -12.24 11.00
C ILE A 435 12.21 -12.28 10.76
N GLU A 436 12.91 -13.13 11.51
CA GLU A 436 14.34 -13.38 11.31
C GLU A 436 14.52 -14.43 10.20
N LEU A 437 15.37 -14.13 9.22
CA LEU A 437 15.78 -15.06 8.16
C LEU A 437 17.19 -15.57 8.47
N GLN A 438 17.39 -16.89 8.41
CA GLN A 438 18.69 -17.53 8.70
C GLN A 438 19.27 -18.23 7.46
N GLY A 439 19.18 -17.56 6.31
CA GLY A 439 19.50 -18.12 4.97
C GLY A 439 18.25 -18.48 4.16
N ASP A 440 17.08 -18.49 4.81
CA ASP A 440 15.77 -18.72 4.20
C ASP A 440 15.36 -17.61 3.22
N ALA A 441 14.28 -17.86 2.48
CA ALA A 441 13.65 -16.90 1.60
C ALA A 441 12.12 -16.85 1.80
N ILE A 442 11.57 -15.63 1.81
CA ILE A 442 10.15 -15.36 2.00
C ILE A 442 9.67 -14.33 0.96
N CYS A 443 8.48 -14.52 0.41
CA CYS A 443 7.81 -13.51 -0.40
C CYS A 443 6.81 -12.74 0.47
N VAL A 444 6.81 -11.41 0.38
CA VAL A 444 5.95 -10.51 1.17
C VAL A 444 5.33 -9.48 0.22
N SER A 445 4.03 -9.21 0.35
CA SER A 445 3.37 -8.11 -0.37
C SER A 445 4.11 -6.80 -0.07
N ALA A 446 4.41 -5.99 -1.10
CA ALA A 446 5.22 -4.77 -0.94
C ALA A 446 4.58 -3.78 0.07
N GLU A 447 3.25 -3.72 0.09
CA GLU A 447 2.47 -2.91 1.03
C GLU A 447 2.57 -3.38 2.48
N SER A 448 2.83 -4.68 2.69
CA SER A 448 2.98 -5.29 4.01
C SER A 448 4.40 -5.14 4.59
N VAL A 449 5.38 -4.62 3.85
CA VAL A 449 6.74 -4.41 4.39
C VAL A 449 6.81 -3.09 5.17
N LEU A 450 7.25 -3.13 6.43
CA LEU A 450 7.56 -1.93 7.24
C LEU A 450 9.04 -1.55 7.13
N ALA A 451 9.93 -2.50 7.41
CA ALA A 451 11.37 -2.25 7.42
C ALA A 451 12.15 -3.57 7.35
N PHE A 452 13.42 -3.51 6.99
CA PHE A 452 14.31 -4.66 6.91
C PHE A 452 15.79 -4.23 7.02
N ASP A 453 16.65 -5.18 7.41
CA ASP A 453 18.10 -4.98 7.41
C ASP A 453 18.64 -4.85 5.98
N GLU A 454 19.50 -3.86 5.69
CA GLU A 454 20.03 -3.62 4.33
C GLU A 454 20.91 -4.79 3.82
N SER A 455 21.33 -5.70 4.70
CA SER A 455 22.02 -6.95 4.34
C SER A 455 21.15 -8.00 3.65
N LEU A 456 19.82 -7.87 3.69
CA LEU A 456 18.91 -8.81 3.02
C LEU A 456 18.85 -8.54 1.51
N GLN A 457 19.11 -9.60 0.74
CA GLN A 457 18.89 -9.58 -0.70
C GLN A 457 17.39 -9.49 -0.96
N HIS A 458 16.98 -8.56 -1.82
CA HIS A 458 15.58 -8.34 -2.14
C HIS A 458 15.36 -8.20 -3.65
N GLU A 459 14.31 -8.85 -4.15
CA GLU A 459 13.89 -8.82 -5.55
C GLU A 459 12.40 -8.46 -5.62
N VAL A 460 12.04 -7.46 -6.42
CA VAL A 460 10.65 -7.15 -6.74
C VAL A 460 10.18 -8.08 -7.85
N ARG A 461 9.07 -8.77 -7.61
CA ARG A 461 8.40 -9.65 -8.57
C ARG A 461 7.00 -9.15 -8.87
N ARG A 462 6.63 -9.22 -10.14
CA ARG A 462 5.32 -8.86 -10.65
C ARG A 462 4.49 -10.12 -10.88
N ILE A 463 3.29 -10.17 -10.31
CA ILE A 463 2.29 -11.20 -10.57
C ILE A 463 1.23 -10.57 -11.48
N GLU A 464 1.30 -10.89 -12.77
CA GLU A 464 0.36 -10.37 -13.78
C GLU A 464 -0.88 -11.28 -13.88
N GLY A 465 -2.05 -10.67 -14.07
CA GLY A 465 -3.30 -11.42 -14.30
C GLY A 465 -4.53 -10.53 -14.40
N HIS A 466 -5.51 -10.98 -15.19
CA HIS A 466 -6.76 -10.25 -15.39
C HIS A 466 -7.59 -10.18 -14.10
N GLY A 467 -8.14 -8.99 -13.82
CA GLY A 467 -8.97 -8.69 -12.64
C GLY A 467 -8.20 -8.10 -11.44
N ILE A 468 -6.86 -8.18 -11.41
CA ILE A 468 -6.08 -7.59 -10.33
C ILE A 468 -6.24 -6.05 -10.35
N PRO A 469 -6.50 -5.38 -9.22
CA PRO A 469 -6.45 -3.91 -9.11
C PRO A 469 -5.08 -3.38 -9.57
N GLY A 470 -5.07 -2.43 -10.52
CA GLY A 470 -3.82 -1.94 -11.14
C GLY A 470 -3.17 -2.89 -12.16
N GLY A 471 -3.78 -4.04 -12.47
CA GLY A 471 -3.35 -4.98 -13.50
C GLY A 471 -2.18 -5.90 -13.15
N ALA A 472 -1.55 -5.72 -11.99
CA ALA A 472 -0.58 -6.65 -11.42
C ALA A 472 -0.35 -6.41 -9.92
N LEU A 473 -0.05 -7.47 -9.18
CA LEU A 473 0.40 -7.38 -7.78
C LEU A 473 1.92 -7.35 -7.74
N PHE A 474 2.49 -6.49 -6.90
CA PHE A 474 3.93 -6.45 -6.66
C PHE A 474 4.28 -7.06 -5.29
N THR A 475 5.16 -8.05 -5.33
CA THR A 475 5.65 -8.77 -4.15
C THR A 475 7.16 -8.68 -4.08
N MET A 476 7.70 -8.65 -2.88
CA MET A 476 9.13 -8.64 -2.64
C MET A 476 9.55 -10.01 -2.11
N GLN A 477 10.46 -10.69 -2.83
CA GLN A 477 11.18 -11.82 -2.24
C GLN A 477 12.37 -11.28 -1.46
N PHE A 478 12.48 -11.64 -0.18
CA PHE A 478 13.65 -11.41 0.66
C PHE A 478 14.41 -12.72 0.87
N GLN A 479 15.74 -12.66 0.90
CA GLN A 479 16.61 -13.81 1.12
C GLN A 479 17.89 -13.42 1.86
N GLY A 480 18.42 -14.33 2.67
CA GLY A 480 19.72 -14.21 3.34
C GLY A 480 19.61 -14.21 4.86
N THR A 481 20.51 -13.47 5.52
CA THR A 481 20.54 -13.38 6.98
C THR A 481 20.27 -11.94 7.45
N GLY A 482 19.26 -11.78 8.30
CA GLY A 482 18.77 -10.48 8.77
C GLY A 482 17.28 -10.55 9.15
N THR A 483 16.73 -9.44 9.62
CA THR A 483 15.30 -9.35 9.98
C THR A 483 14.53 -8.53 8.96
N ILE A 484 13.32 -8.98 8.64
CA ILE A 484 12.27 -8.18 7.99
C ILE A 484 11.11 -7.98 8.96
N VAL A 485 10.58 -6.75 9.02
CA VAL A 485 9.39 -6.40 9.79
C VAL A 485 8.20 -6.28 8.85
N VAL A 486 7.23 -7.16 9.06
CA VAL A 486 5.99 -7.24 8.26
C VAL A 486 4.83 -6.63 9.05
N LYS A 487 3.93 -5.93 8.36
CA LYS A 487 2.71 -5.31 8.89
C LYS A 487 1.50 -6.17 8.57
N THR A 488 0.51 -6.19 9.46
CA THR A 488 -0.81 -6.76 9.19
C THR A 488 -1.94 -5.95 9.81
N HIS A 489 -3.10 -5.98 9.18
CA HIS A 489 -4.35 -5.58 9.79
C HIS A 489 -4.83 -6.71 10.72
N GLY A 490 -4.98 -6.43 12.01
CA GLY A 490 -5.26 -7.47 13.02
C GLY A 490 -4.13 -8.49 13.19
N ALA A 491 -4.42 -9.60 13.87
CA ALA A 491 -3.49 -10.72 14.06
C ALA A 491 -3.60 -11.70 12.87
N PRO A 492 -2.49 -12.04 12.18
CA PRO A 492 -2.54 -12.89 11.00
C PRO A 492 -2.68 -14.38 11.34
N VAL A 493 -3.06 -15.15 10.32
CA VAL A 493 -3.12 -16.62 10.36
C VAL A 493 -2.12 -17.19 9.36
N VAL A 494 -1.33 -18.17 9.80
CA VAL A 494 -0.42 -18.93 8.93
C VAL A 494 -1.09 -20.25 8.56
N LEU A 495 -1.16 -20.55 7.26
CA LEU A 495 -1.83 -21.74 6.72
C LEU A 495 -0.88 -22.54 5.81
N PRO A 496 -0.84 -23.88 5.90
CA PRO A 496 -0.04 -24.69 4.99
C PRO A 496 -0.61 -24.63 3.56
N VAL A 497 0.26 -24.60 2.55
CA VAL A 497 -0.15 -24.66 1.15
C VAL A 497 -0.60 -26.07 0.80
N THR A 498 -1.81 -26.16 0.26
CA THR A 498 -2.41 -27.38 -0.30
C THR A 498 -2.78 -27.12 -1.77
N PRO A 499 -2.99 -28.16 -2.60
CA PRO A 499 -3.38 -27.98 -4.01
C PRO A 499 -4.67 -27.16 -4.23
N THR A 500 -5.50 -27.01 -3.20
CA THR A 500 -6.75 -26.26 -3.19
C THR A 500 -6.69 -25.03 -2.28
N THR A 501 -5.52 -24.45 -2.05
CA THR A 501 -5.37 -23.21 -1.28
C THR A 501 -5.59 -21.99 -2.19
N PHE A 502 -6.62 -21.22 -1.88
CA PHE A 502 -6.96 -19.94 -2.50
C PHE A 502 -7.11 -18.89 -1.40
N ALA A 503 -6.69 -17.65 -1.66
CA ALA A 503 -6.90 -16.52 -0.76
C ALA A 503 -7.13 -15.23 -1.57
N ASP A 504 -7.89 -14.29 -1.02
CA ASP A 504 -8.10 -12.97 -1.62
C ASP A 504 -6.78 -12.20 -1.70
N CYS A 505 -6.56 -11.49 -2.81
CA CYS A 505 -5.33 -10.72 -3.04
C CYS A 505 -5.04 -9.64 -1.96
N ASN A 506 -6.07 -9.01 -1.39
CA ASN A 506 -5.93 -7.97 -0.35
C ASN A 506 -5.65 -8.58 1.05
N ALA A 507 -6.05 -9.83 1.25
CA ALA A 507 -5.84 -10.56 2.50
C ALA A 507 -4.47 -11.26 2.59
N VAL A 508 -3.73 -11.41 1.48
CA VAL A 508 -2.42 -12.07 1.45
C VAL A 508 -1.30 -11.12 1.89
N VAL A 509 -0.57 -11.51 2.93
CA VAL A 509 0.55 -10.76 3.50
C VAL A 509 1.89 -11.30 3.01
N ALA A 510 2.10 -12.61 3.14
CA ALA A 510 3.37 -13.27 2.85
C ALA A 510 3.19 -14.76 2.51
N TRP A 511 4.19 -15.38 1.91
CA TRP A 511 4.21 -16.82 1.61
C TRP A 511 5.64 -17.35 1.42
N SER A 512 5.79 -18.67 1.50
CA SER A 512 7.08 -19.33 1.25
C SER A 512 7.58 -19.09 -0.17
N ALA A 513 8.84 -18.68 -0.35
CA ALA A 513 9.40 -18.34 -1.66
C ALA A 513 9.36 -19.47 -2.71
N ALA A 514 9.28 -20.73 -2.27
CA ALA A 514 9.14 -21.90 -3.14
C ALA A 514 7.69 -22.19 -3.60
N SER A 515 6.71 -21.38 -3.20
CA SER A 515 5.32 -21.53 -3.66
C SER A 515 5.06 -20.77 -4.95
N GLN A 516 4.50 -21.48 -5.94
CA GLN A 516 3.98 -20.89 -7.15
C GLN A 516 2.63 -20.21 -6.86
N VAL A 517 2.51 -18.94 -7.23
CA VAL A 517 1.27 -18.16 -7.14
C VAL A 517 0.68 -18.02 -8.54
N ILE A 518 -0.62 -18.29 -8.67
CA ILE A 518 -1.35 -18.23 -9.94
C ILE A 518 -2.61 -17.40 -9.72
N VAL A 519 -2.81 -16.36 -10.52
CA VAL A 519 -4.03 -15.53 -10.47
C VAL A 519 -5.22 -16.36 -10.93
N SER A 520 -6.29 -16.40 -10.13
CA SER A 520 -7.44 -17.27 -10.36
C SER A 520 -8.75 -16.51 -10.16
N SER A 521 -9.37 -16.10 -11.27
CA SER A 521 -10.72 -15.52 -11.31
C SER A 521 -11.80 -16.61 -11.13
N GLN A 522 -11.72 -17.37 -10.04
CA GLN A 522 -12.74 -18.38 -9.70
C GLN A 522 -13.82 -17.81 -8.78
N VAL A 523 -14.80 -17.12 -9.36
CA VAL A 523 -16.14 -17.11 -8.76
C VAL A 523 -17.27 -17.22 -9.79
N ARG A 524 -17.93 -18.39 -9.82
CA ARG A 524 -19.37 -18.44 -10.13
C ARG A 524 -20.12 -18.06 -8.85
N MET A 525 -20.20 -16.77 -8.52
CA MET A 525 -21.04 -16.34 -7.40
C MET A 525 -22.50 -16.66 -7.69
N ARG A 526 -23.12 -17.51 -6.85
CA ARG A 526 -24.56 -17.74 -6.88
C ARG A 526 -25.26 -16.52 -6.28
N ARG A 527 -25.67 -15.59 -7.15
CA ARG A 527 -26.84 -14.71 -7.04
C ARG A 527 -27.38 -14.53 -5.60
N ASN A 528 -26.63 -13.80 -4.76
CA ASN A 528 -27.06 -13.18 -3.50
C ASN A 528 -25.92 -12.29 -2.94
N ALA A 529 -25.39 -11.38 -3.77
CA ALA A 529 -24.51 -10.32 -3.29
C ALA A 529 -25.38 -9.28 -2.53
N TYR A 530 -24.86 -8.76 -1.41
CA TYR A 530 -25.52 -7.69 -0.66
C TYR A 530 -25.37 -6.34 -1.40
N PRO A 531 -26.28 -5.38 -1.20
CA PRO A 531 -26.11 -4.03 -1.75
C PRO A 531 -24.91 -3.33 -1.10
N GLY A 532 -23.82 -3.17 -1.84
CA GLY A 532 -22.60 -2.50 -1.38
C GLY A 532 -21.29 -3.21 -1.76
N ASP A 533 -21.35 -4.46 -2.21
CA ASP A 533 -20.17 -5.30 -2.47
C ASP A 533 -19.76 -5.29 -3.96
N THR A 534 -18.54 -4.85 -4.26
CA THR A 534 -17.97 -4.80 -5.62
C THR A 534 -17.48 -6.18 -6.04
N GLY A 535 -18.42 -7.03 -6.46
CA GLY A 535 -18.25 -8.48 -6.62
C GLY A 535 -17.32 -9.01 -7.73
N GLU A 536 -16.08 -8.54 -7.82
CA GLU A 536 -14.98 -9.16 -8.57
C GLU A 536 -13.73 -9.36 -7.67
N SER A 537 -13.86 -10.16 -6.61
CA SER A 537 -12.72 -10.57 -5.77
C SER A 537 -11.74 -11.46 -6.55
N VAL A 538 -10.51 -10.98 -6.74
CA VAL A 538 -9.45 -11.79 -7.34
C VAL A 538 -8.75 -12.63 -6.29
N ASN A 539 -8.87 -13.94 -6.49
CA ASN A 539 -8.23 -14.94 -5.65
C ASN A 539 -6.89 -15.36 -6.24
N LEU A 540 -5.90 -15.51 -5.37
CA LEU A 540 -4.60 -16.10 -5.68
C LEU A 540 -4.64 -17.59 -5.32
N GLN A 541 -4.38 -18.46 -6.29
CA GLN A 541 -4.14 -19.87 -6.05
C GLN A 541 -2.67 -20.09 -5.69
N PHE A 542 -2.42 -20.76 -4.57
CA PHE A 542 -1.09 -21.15 -4.13
C PHE A 542 -0.85 -22.63 -4.41
N ARG A 543 0.31 -22.96 -4.97
CA ARG A 543 0.76 -24.34 -5.20
C ARG A 543 2.19 -24.50 -4.72
N GLY A 544 2.46 -25.53 -3.94
CA GLY A 544 3.78 -25.80 -3.39
C GLY A 544 3.89 -27.23 -2.86
N ALA A 545 5.11 -27.67 -2.60
CA ALA A 545 5.38 -28.91 -1.89
C ALA A 545 4.89 -28.81 -0.42
N PRO A 546 4.61 -29.93 0.26
CA PRO A 546 4.32 -29.94 1.69
C PRO A 546 5.40 -29.20 2.51
N GLY A 547 4.99 -28.40 3.49
CA GLY A 547 5.87 -27.54 4.29
C GLY A 547 5.89 -26.08 3.84
N ASN A 548 5.41 -25.75 2.64
CA ASN A 548 5.14 -24.37 2.25
C ASN A 548 3.93 -23.80 3.01
N PHE A 549 3.89 -22.48 3.21
CA PHE A 549 2.85 -21.74 3.91
C PHE A 549 2.44 -20.45 3.19
N ILE A 550 1.24 -19.97 3.51
CA ILE A 550 0.79 -18.59 3.30
C ILE A 550 0.48 -17.92 4.64
N VAL A 551 0.56 -16.60 4.67
CA VAL A 551 0.19 -15.74 5.79
C VAL A 551 -0.92 -14.81 5.31
N VAL A 552 -2.07 -14.88 5.97
CA VAL A 552 -3.24 -14.05 5.66
C VAL A 552 -3.62 -13.16 6.84
N GLN A 553 -4.09 -11.96 6.55
CA GLN A 553 -4.61 -11.02 7.54
C GLN A 553 -6.14 -11.03 7.59
N PRO A 554 -6.77 -10.83 8.77
CA PRO A 554 -8.21 -10.62 8.89
C PRO A 554 -8.61 -9.20 8.42
N TYR A 555 -8.54 -8.97 7.12
CA TYR A 555 -8.88 -7.71 6.46
C TYR A 555 -9.39 -7.95 5.03
N GLU A 556 -10.42 -7.20 4.68
CA GLU A 556 -11.13 -7.17 3.40
C GLU A 556 -11.50 -5.69 3.16
N VAL A 557 -11.51 -5.25 1.90
CA VAL A 557 -11.57 -3.83 1.50
C VAL A 557 -12.98 -3.42 1.10
#